data_AF-A0A4Q3UNX2-F1
#
_entry.id   AF-A0A4Q3UNX2-F1
#
_cell.length_a   1.000
_cell.length_b   1.000
_cell.length_c   1.000
_cell.angle_alpha   90.00
_cell.angle_beta   90.00
_cell.angle_gamma   90.00
#
_symmetry.space_group_name_H-M   'P 1'
#
loop_
_entity.id
_entity.type
_entity.pdbx_description
1 polymer ?
#
loop_
_entity_poly.entity_id
_entity_poly.type
_entity_poly.pdbx_seq_one_letter_code
_entity_poly.pdbx_strand_id
1 'polypeptide(L)'
;MLPLLAIHVASDQRFLMVHTMPWYEARPVSKEWGWHWTMGKLDPEKGEAASHYRPLLGLYDSGDPDVIECQILQMKLAGFDGLFVDWYGDREQYDYVPNHRRTQMLFE
;
A
#
# COMPACT_ATOMS: atom_id res chain seq x y z
N MET A 1 38.70 -24.35 26.61
CA MET A 1 37.57 -23.80 25.83
C MET A 1 37.53 -22.30 26.06
N LEU A 2 37.91 -21.48 25.07
CA LEU A 2 37.71 -20.03 25.13
C LEU A 2 36.24 -19.71 24.78
N PRO A 3 35.59 -18.75 25.45
CA PRO A 3 34.26 -18.32 25.05
C PRO A 3 34.37 -17.53 23.74
N LEU A 4 33.53 -17.90 22.79
CA LEU A 4 33.31 -17.13 21.57
C LEU A 4 32.60 -15.83 21.97
N LEU A 5 33.34 -14.73 22.12
CA LEU A 5 32.73 -13.41 22.18
C LEU A 5 32.07 -13.16 20.82
N ALA A 6 30.75 -13.25 20.77
CA ALA A 6 29.98 -12.73 19.66
C ALA A 6 30.21 -11.21 19.62
N ILE A 7 31.06 -10.77 18.70
CA ILE A 7 31.16 -9.37 18.33
C ILE A 7 29.78 -9.00 17.76
N HIS A 8 29.01 -8.24 18.52
CA HIS A 8 27.79 -7.63 18.00
C HIS A 8 28.25 -6.57 17.00
N VAL A 9 28.36 -6.96 15.73
CA VAL A 9 28.49 -6.01 14.64
C VAL A 9 27.19 -5.24 14.65
N ALA A 10 27.21 -3.99 15.13
CA ALA A 10 26.09 -3.09 14.94
C ALA A 10 25.79 -3.08 13.44
N SER A 11 24.60 -3.54 13.06
CA SER A 11 24.26 -3.57 11.65
C SER A 11 24.19 -2.12 11.16
N ASP A 12 25.08 -1.75 10.25
CA ASP A 12 24.97 -0.51 9.47
C ASP A 12 23.83 -0.66 8.42
N GLN A 13 22.73 -1.29 8.82
CA GLN A 13 21.54 -1.44 8.03
C GLN A 13 20.78 -0.14 8.13
N ARG A 14 20.74 0.58 7.00
CA ARG A 14 19.90 1.75 6.85
C ARG A 14 18.45 1.34 7.08
N PHE A 15 17.73 2.12 7.90
CA PHE A 15 16.30 1.96 8.08
C PHE A 15 15.58 2.35 6.79
N LEU A 16 14.86 1.40 6.18
CA LEU A 16 14.16 1.57 4.91
C LEU A 16 12.65 1.47 5.12
N MET A 17 11.93 2.51 4.72
CA MET A 17 10.48 2.55 4.76
C MET A 17 9.87 2.72 3.38
N VAL A 18 8.66 2.19 3.18
CA VAL A 18 7.86 2.36 1.96
C VAL A 18 6.83 3.46 2.15
N HIS A 19 6.77 4.40 1.21
CA HIS A 19 5.65 5.32 1.09
C HIS A 19 4.46 4.61 0.46
N THR A 20 3.31 4.61 1.11
CA THR A 20 2.10 3.90 0.66
C THR A 20 0.91 4.84 0.56
N MET A 21 0.12 4.62 -0.49
CA MET A 21 -1.09 5.36 -0.80
C MET A 21 -2.29 4.43 -0.67
N PRO A 22 -3.20 4.64 0.30
CA PRO A 22 -4.32 3.75 0.58
C PRO A 22 -5.58 4.13 -0.23
N TRP A 23 -5.41 4.62 -1.45
CA TRP A 23 -6.42 5.42 -2.16
C TRP A 23 -6.99 4.79 -3.45
N TYR A 24 -6.61 3.55 -3.76
CA TYR A 24 -7.13 2.88 -4.96
C TYR A 24 -8.46 2.21 -4.64
N GLU A 25 -9.42 2.31 -5.56
CA GLU A 25 -10.76 1.74 -5.37
C GLU A 25 -11.18 0.99 -6.63
N ALA A 26 -11.57 -0.27 -6.47
CA ALA A 26 -11.89 -1.16 -7.56
C ALA A 26 -13.06 -2.09 -7.20
N ARG A 27 -13.83 -2.47 -8.21
CA ARG A 27 -14.86 -3.50 -8.07
C ARG A 27 -14.20 -4.88 -7.85
N PRO A 28 -14.81 -5.79 -7.05
CA PRO A 28 -16.09 -5.63 -6.35
C PRO A 28 -15.98 -5.06 -4.93
N VAL A 29 -14.77 -4.85 -4.40
CA VAL A 29 -14.55 -4.41 -3.01
C VAL A 29 -15.14 -3.02 -2.77
N SER A 30 -14.78 -2.06 -3.62
CA SER A 30 -15.53 -0.81 -3.74
C SER A 30 -16.61 -0.93 -4.81
N LYS A 31 -17.68 -0.15 -4.66
CA LYS A 31 -18.80 -0.16 -5.62
C LYS A 31 -18.42 0.40 -6.98
N GLU A 32 -17.43 1.29 -7.03
CA GLU A 32 -17.03 2.05 -8.20
C GLU A 32 -15.51 2.11 -8.33
N TRP A 33 -15.05 2.44 -9.54
CA TRP A 33 -13.65 2.75 -9.80
C TRP A 33 -13.29 4.13 -9.22
N GLY A 34 -12.26 4.16 -8.38
CA GLY A 34 -11.84 5.38 -7.67
C GLY A 34 -11.19 6.43 -8.59
N TRP A 35 -11.09 7.66 -8.08
CA TRP A 35 -10.44 8.76 -8.80
C TRP A 35 -9.02 8.42 -9.24
N HIS A 36 -8.25 7.69 -8.42
CA HIS A 36 -6.84 7.37 -8.70
C HIS A 36 -6.62 6.34 -9.81
N TRP A 37 -7.65 5.59 -10.20
CA TRP A 37 -7.61 4.77 -11.42
C TRP A 37 -8.14 5.50 -12.65
N THR A 38 -9.10 6.41 -12.47
CA THR A 38 -9.87 6.99 -13.58
C THR A 38 -9.37 8.39 -13.98
N MET A 39 -8.85 9.17 -13.03
CA MET A 39 -8.62 10.63 -13.12
C MET A 39 -9.82 11.37 -13.75
N GLY A 40 -11.03 10.85 -13.51
CA GLY A 40 -12.29 11.35 -14.04
C GLY A 40 -12.50 11.20 -15.55
N LYS A 41 -11.61 10.51 -16.27
CA LYS A 41 -11.66 10.42 -17.76
C LYS A 41 -11.45 9.02 -18.33
N LEU A 42 -10.79 8.14 -17.57
CA LEU A 42 -10.38 6.82 -18.03
C LEU A 42 -11.34 5.76 -17.50
N ASP A 43 -11.52 4.71 -18.29
CA ASP A 43 -12.44 3.60 -18.02
C ASP A 43 -11.67 2.27 -17.78
N PRO A 44 -11.48 1.87 -16.51
CA PRO A 44 -10.85 0.60 -16.14
C PRO A 44 -11.49 -0.66 -16.75
N GLU A 45 -12.81 -0.64 -17.02
CA GLU A 45 -13.49 -1.78 -17.66
C GLU A 45 -13.04 -1.98 -19.11
N LYS A 46 -12.47 -0.94 -19.73
CA LYS A 46 -11.86 -0.98 -21.07
C LYS A 46 -10.34 -1.22 -21.02
N GLY A 47 -9.78 -1.47 -19.85
CA GLY A 47 -8.33 -1.63 -19.64
C GLY A 47 -7.55 -0.31 -19.56
N GLU A 48 -8.25 0.82 -19.48
CA GLU A 48 -7.65 2.13 -19.27
C GLU A 48 -7.33 2.36 -17.79
N ALA A 49 -6.26 3.07 -17.49
CA ALA A 49 -5.96 3.45 -16.11
C ALA A 49 -5.06 4.67 -16.11
N ALA A 50 -5.18 5.48 -15.07
CA ALA A 50 -4.38 6.66 -14.80
C ALA A 50 -2.93 6.34 -14.38
N SER A 51 -2.29 5.44 -15.12
CA SER A 51 -0.92 5.02 -14.89
C SER A 51 -0.27 4.61 -16.22
N HIS A 52 1.01 4.95 -16.38
CA HIS A 52 1.83 4.46 -17.47
C HIS A 52 2.23 2.98 -17.30
N TYR A 53 2.17 2.47 -16.05
CA TYR A 53 2.49 1.09 -15.71
C TYR A 53 1.26 0.34 -15.21
N ARG A 54 1.16 -0.96 -15.48
CA ARG A 54 0.08 -1.80 -14.96
C ARG A 54 0.60 -2.63 -13.79
N PRO A 55 -0.04 -2.58 -12.61
CA PRO A 55 0.32 -3.46 -11.51
C PRO A 55 0.12 -4.92 -11.91
N LEU A 56 1.03 -5.79 -11.48
CA LEU A 56 0.88 -7.24 -11.70
C LEU A 56 -0.34 -7.82 -10.97
N LEU A 57 -0.79 -7.18 -9.89
CA LEU A 57 -2.02 -7.51 -9.16
C LEU A 57 -3.30 -7.09 -9.91
N GLY A 58 -3.18 -6.45 -11.08
CA GLY A 58 -4.29 -5.79 -11.75
C GLY A 58 -4.63 -4.44 -11.11
N LEU A 59 -5.73 -3.84 -11.55
CA LEU A 59 -6.27 -2.62 -10.95
C LEU A 59 -7.01 -3.02 -9.67
N TYR A 60 -6.38 -2.78 -8.53
CA TYR A 60 -6.80 -3.30 -7.23
C TYR A 60 -7.56 -2.26 -6.39
N ASP A 61 -8.20 -2.73 -5.32
CA ASP A 61 -8.74 -1.90 -4.25
C ASP A 61 -7.78 -1.89 -3.05
N SER A 62 -7.49 -0.71 -2.51
CA SER A 62 -6.63 -0.55 -1.33
C SER A 62 -7.27 -1.05 -0.03
N GLY A 63 -8.57 -1.37 -0.04
CA GLY A 63 -9.29 -2.03 1.05
C GLY A 63 -9.51 -3.52 0.84
N ASP A 64 -8.94 -4.14 -0.20
CA ASP A 64 -8.99 -5.58 -0.39
C ASP A 64 -7.98 -6.28 0.55
N PRO A 65 -8.41 -7.16 1.48
CA PRO A 65 -7.52 -7.85 2.41
C PRO A 65 -6.42 -8.66 1.71
N ASP A 66 -6.71 -9.29 0.57
CA ASP A 66 -5.74 -10.12 -0.15
C ASP A 66 -4.66 -9.24 -0.81
N VAL A 67 -5.04 -8.04 -1.27
CA VAL A 67 -4.11 -7.04 -1.81
C VAL A 67 -3.21 -6.50 -0.72
N ILE A 68 -3.78 -6.17 0.44
CA ILE A 68 -3.03 -5.69 1.61
C ILE A 68 -2.01 -6.74 2.03
N GLU A 69 -2.44 -7.98 2.26
CA GLU A 69 -1.55 -9.07 2.64
C GLU A 69 -0.42 -9.25 1.61
N CYS A 70 -0.78 -9.29 0.33
CA CYS A 70 0.19 -9.46 -0.75
C CYS A 70 1.23 -8.33 -0.78
N GLN A 71 0.81 -7.08 -0.64
CA GLN A 71 1.72 -5.93 -0.65
C GLN A 71 2.63 -5.92 0.58
N ILE A 72 2.10 -6.22 1.77
CA ILE A 72 2.89 -6.32 3.00
C ILE A 72 3.92 -7.46 2.91
N LEU A 73 3.53 -8.62 2.37
CA LEU A 73 4.45 -9.73 2.14
C LEU A 73 5.55 -9.37 1.14
N GLN A 74 5.24 -8.63 0.08
CA GLN A 74 6.24 -8.11 -0.86
C GLN A 74 7.20 -7.13 -0.17
N MET A 75 6.71 -6.24 0.68
CA MET A 75 7.56 -5.32 1.45
C MET A 75 8.52 -6.08 2.38
N LYS A 76 8.01 -7.10 3.09
CA LYS A 76 8.83 -7.97 3.95
C LYS A 76 9.87 -8.74 3.14
N LEU A 77 9.49 -9.31 2.00
CA LEU A 77 10.38 -10.04 1.10
C LEU A 77 11.50 -9.13 0.55
N ALA A 78 11.20 -7.88 0.26
CA ALA A 78 12.15 -6.88 -0.20
C ALA A 78 13.06 -6.33 0.92
N GLY A 79 12.82 -6.70 2.18
CA GLY A 79 13.65 -6.27 3.32
C GLY A 79 13.36 -4.86 3.82
N PHE A 80 12.14 -4.34 3.63
CA PHE A 80 11.73 -3.08 4.23
C PHE A 80 11.41 -3.24 5.72
N ASP A 81 11.79 -2.24 6.52
CA ASP A 81 11.57 -2.22 7.97
C ASP A 81 10.15 -1.76 8.34
N GLY A 82 9.48 -1.06 7.42
CA GLY A 82 8.12 -0.59 7.64
C GLY A 82 7.58 0.21 6.48
N LEU A 83 6.44 0.84 6.73
CA LEU A 83 5.73 1.69 5.79
C LEU A 83 5.26 2.96 6.49
N PHE A 84 5.11 4.04 5.74
CA PHE A 84 4.38 5.23 6.16
C PHE A 84 3.29 5.52 5.13
N VAL A 85 2.12 5.87 5.63
CA VAL A 85 0.91 6.05 4.84
C VAL A 85 0.67 7.53 4.61
N ASP A 86 0.35 7.92 3.38
CA ASP A 86 -0.14 9.26 3.11
C ASP A 86 -1.56 9.41 3.69
N TRP A 87 -1.66 10.08 4.83
CA TRP A 87 -2.88 10.17 5.62
C TRP A 87 -3.36 11.62 5.76
N TYR A 88 -4.57 11.88 5.27
CA TYR A 88 -5.12 13.23 5.14
C TYR A 88 -6.08 13.63 6.27
N GLY A 89 -6.46 12.70 7.14
CA GLY A 89 -7.44 12.94 8.20
C GLY A 89 -8.63 11.98 8.17
N ASP A 90 -9.50 12.11 9.16
CA ASP A 90 -10.75 11.35 9.34
C ASP A 90 -12.01 12.21 9.07
N ARG A 91 -11.82 13.41 8.51
CA ARG A 91 -12.91 14.33 8.20
C ARG A 91 -13.60 13.96 6.90
N GLU A 92 -14.90 14.20 6.82
CA GLU A 92 -15.74 14.03 5.61
C GLU A 92 -15.37 15.07 4.53
N GLN A 93 -14.22 14.87 3.88
CA GLN A 93 -13.69 15.73 2.83
C GLN A 93 -12.96 14.86 1.80
N TYR A 94 -13.26 15.07 0.51
CA TYR A 94 -12.68 14.29 -0.59
C TYR A 94 -12.75 12.77 -0.34
N ASP A 95 -11.61 12.08 -0.42
CA ASP A 95 -11.42 10.65 -0.19
C ASP A 95 -10.83 10.35 1.22
N TYR A 96 -10.86 11.32 2.15
CA TYR A 96 -10.16 11.20 3.43
C TYR A 96 -10.72 10.06 4.30
N VAL A 97 -12.04 9.95 4.44
CA VAL A 97 -12.66 8.90 5.26
C VAL A 97 -12.38 7.50 4.72
N PRO A 98 -12.56 7.21 3.41
CA PRO A 98 -12.12 5.95 2.83
C PRO A 98 -10.63 5.67 3.04
N ASN A 99 -9.76 6.67 2.81
CA ASN A 99 -8.31 6.52 2.99
C ASN A 99 -7.95 6.26 4.45
N HIS A 100 -8.63 6.89 5.41
CA HIS A 100 -8.46 6.63 6.84
C HIS A 100 -8.81 5.18 7.20
N ARG A 101 -9.96 4.66 6.76
CA ARG A 101 -10.36 3.27 7.03
C ARG A 101 -9.36 2.26 6.45
N ARG A 102 -8.93 2.47 5.20
CA ARG A 102 -7.92 1.63 4.54
C ARG A 102 -6.55 1.73 5.21
N THR A 103 -6.20 2.92 5.72
CA THR A 103 -5.00 3.11 6.54
C THR A 103 -5.06 2.24 7.80
N GLN A 104 -6.20 2.19 8.50
CA GLN A 104 -6.34 1.36 9.69
C GLN A 104 -6.11 -0.12 9.38
N MET A 105 -6.65 -0.61 8.26
CA MET A 105 -6.47 -2.01 7.82
C MET A 105 -5.00 -2.40 7.57
N LEU A 106 -4.10 -1.45 7.32
CA LEU A 106 -2.66 -1.73 7.16
C LEU A 106 -1.96 -2.03 8.49
N PHE A 107 -2.58 -1.69 9.62
CA PHE A 107 -2.01 -1.79 10.97
C PHE A 107 -2.79 -2.69 11.92
N GLU A 108 -3.87 -3.31 11.45
CA GLU A 108 -4.67 -4.32 12.16
C GLU A 108 -4.13 -5.74 11.90
#